data_AF-A0A973ITF4-F1
#
_entry.id   AF-A0A973ITF4-F1
#
_cell.length_a   1.000
_cell.length_b   1.000
_cell.length_c   1.000
_cell.angle_alpha   90.00
_cell.angle_beta   90.00
_cell.angle_gamma   90.00
#
_symmetry.space_group_name_H-M   'P 1'
#
loop_
_entity.id
_entity.type
_entity.pdbx_description
1 polymer ?
#
loop_
_entity_poly.entity_id
_entity_poly.type
_entity_poly.pdbx_seq_one_letter_code
_entity_poly.pdbx_strand_id
1 'polypeptide(L)' 'PSKRINELADKTRMLLTVEMSAGQMVEDVMLAVSGKKPVHFYGRMGGMIPSPDEVVEKLKELINA' A
#
# COMPACT_ATOMS: atom_id res chain seq x y z
N PRO A 1 14.60 0.97 5.04
CA PRO A 1 14.03 -0.24 4.39
C PRO A 1 13.84 -0.16 2.86
N SER A 2 14.18 0.96 2.21
CA SER A 2 13.86 1.23 0.80
C SER A 2 14.38 0.19 -0.18
N LYS A 3 15.61 -0.33 0.01
CA LYS A 3 16.19 -1.37 -0.86
C LYS A 3 15.31 -2.60 -0.96
N ARG A 4 14.81 -3.11 0.18
CA ARG A 4 13.98 -4.32 0.20
C ARG A 4 12.61 -4.12 -0.46
N ILE A 5 12.01 -2.95 -0.24
CA ILE A 5 10.73 -2.56 -0.87
C ILE A 5 10.92 -2.51 -2.39
N ASN A 6 12.01 -1.91 -2.86
CA ASN A 6 12.33 -1.82 -4.29
C ASN A 6 12.51 -3.20 -4.94
N GLU A 7 13.23 -4.12 -4.29
CA GLU A 7 13.39 -5.51 -4.76
C GLU A 7 12.07 -6.28 -4.82
N LEU A 8 11.17 -6.05 -3.86
CA LEU A 8 9.85 -6.68 -3.83
C LEU A 8 8.92 -6.12 -4.92
N ALA A 9 9.05 -4.83 -5.24
CA ALA A 9 8.29 -4.22 -6.32
C ALA A 9 8.55 -4.92 -7.68
N ASP A 10 9.75 -5.46 -7.90
CA ASP A 10 10.06 -6.21 -9.13
C ASP A 10 9.29 -7.56 -9.21
N LYS A 11 8.74 -8.04 -8.09
CA LYS A 11 8.05 -9.34 -7.98
C LYS A 11 6.53 -9.23 -7.82
N THR A 12 5.97 -8.02 -7.82
CA THR A 12 4.53 -7.79 -7.64
C THR A 12 3.95 -6.92 -8.76
N ARG A 13 2.62 -6.99 -8.94
CA ARG A 13 1.90 -6.10 -9.88
C ARG A 13 1.76 -4.68 -9.31
N MET A 14 1.61 -4.57 -8.00
CA MET A 14 1.33 -3.33 -7.27
C MET A 14 1.70 -3.50 -5.79
N LEU A 15 1.70 -2.39 -5.06
CA LEU A 15 1.81 -2.37 -3.60
C LEU A 15 0.58 -1.67 -3.01
N LEU A 16 0.12 -2.14 -1.85
CA LEU A 16 -0.96 -1.50 -1.08
C LEU A 16 -0.41 -1.19 0.32
N THR A 17 -0.54 0.07 0.73
CA THR A 17 -0.25 0.51 2.09
C THR A 17 -1.56 0.63 2.85
N VAL A 18 -1.64 0.00 4.03
CA VAL A 18 -2.78 0.07 4.93
C VAL A 18 -2.34 0.82 6.16
N GLU A 19 -2.97 1.95 6.45
CA GLU A 19 -2.52 2.85 7.51
C GLU A 19 -3.69 3.35 8.36
N MET A 20 -3.40 3.56 9.65
CA MET A 20 -4.28 4.32 10.54
C MET A 20 -3.90 5.81 10.57
N SER A 21 -3.47 6.34 9.43
CA SER A 21 -2.85 7.66 9.26
C SER A 21 -3.33 8.34 7.97
N ALA A 22 -2.84 9.56 7.71
CA ALA A 22 -3.11 10.32 6.48
C ALA A 22 -2.22 9.97 5.29
N GLY A 23 -1.38 8.94 5.40
CA GLY A 23 -0.44 8.56 4.35
C GLY A 23 1.01 8.94 4.66
N GLN A 24 1.39 8.92 5.94
CA GLN A 24 2.77 9.20 6.34
C GLN A 24 3.74 8.13 5.82
N MET A 25 3.31 6.86 5.74
CA MET A 25 4.16 5.77 5.27
C MET A 25 4.06 5.56 3.76
N VAL A 26 2.92 5.82 3.12
CA VAL A 26 2.76 5.63 1.68
C VAL A 26 3.72 6.50 0.87
N GLU A 27 4.04 7.70 1.34
CA GLU A 27 5.03 8.57 0.72
C GLU A 27 6.42 7.92 0.69
N ASP A 28 6.87 7.34 1.81
CA ASP A 28 8.13 6.62 1.89
C ASP A 28 8.14 5.37 0.98
N VAL A 29 7.02 4.66 0.90
CA VAL A 29 6.88 3.49 0.01
C VAL A 29 6.92 3.91 -1.44
N MET A 30 6.24 5.00 -1.83
CA MET A 30 6.30 5.56 -3.18
C MET A 30 7.73 5.95 -3.56
N LEU A 31 8.45 6.63 -2.67
CA LEU A 31 9.85 6.98 -2.87
C LEU A 31 10.73 5.73 -3.02
N ALA A 32 10.55 4.72 -2.16
CA ALA A 32 11.29 3.47 -2.21
C ALA A 32 11.02 2.64 -3.47
N VAL A 33 9.79 2.65 -3.98
CA VAL A 33 9.40 1.99 -5.23
C VAL A 33 9.91 2.75 -6.44
N SER A 34 10.14 4.06 -6.32
CA SER A 34 10.71 4.93 -7.35
C SER A 34 9.95 4.82 -8.68
N GLY A 35 8.61 4.77 -8.62
CA GLY A 35 7.74 4.71 -9.79
C GLY A 35 7.71 3.38 -10.55
N LYS A 36 8.44 2.35 -10.12
CA LYS A 36 8.48 1.03 -10.80
C LYS A 36 7.11 0.35 -10.87
N LYS A 37 6.29 0.53 -9.84
CA LYS A 37 4.97 -0.11 -9.67
C LYS A 37 3.99 0.89 -9.07
N PRO A 38 2.68 0.74 -9.35
CA PRO A 38 1.67 1.52 -8.67
C PRO A 38 1.66 1.18 -7.17
N VAL A 39 1.61 2.23 -6.36
CA VAL A 39 1.48 2.15 -4.91
C VAL A 39 0.13 2.75 -4.55
N HIS A 40 -0.71 1.96 -3.89
CA HIS A 40 -2.05 2.35 -3.46
C HIS A 40 -2.07 2.58 -1.95
N PHE A 41 -3.04 3.37 -1.52
CA PHE A 41 -3.24 3.75 -0.13
C PHE A 41 -4.64 3.37 0.35
N TYR A 42 -4.72 2.75 1.51
CA TYR A 42 -5.95 2.50 2.25
C TYR A 42 -5.81 2.99 3.68
N GLY A 43 -6.27 4.22 3.91
CA GLY A 43 -6.19 4.90 5.20
C GLY A 43 -7.49 4.84 6.01
N ARG A 44 -7.38 4.63 7.32
CA ARG A 44 -8.47 4.86 8.29
C ARG A 44 -8.00 5.86 9.35
N MET A 45 -8.73 6.95 9.55
CA MET A 45 -8.41 7.95 10.58
C MET A 45 -9.32 7.83 11.80
N GLY A 46 -8.95 8.49 12.90
CA GLY A 46 -9.83 8.64 14.07
C GLY A 46 -9.97 7.38 14.92
N GLY A 47 -8.94 6.53 14.98
CA GLY A 47 -8.94 5.32 15.81
C GLY A 47 -9.69 4.12 15.20
N MET A 48 -10.17 4.24 13.96
CA MET A 48 -10.75 3.11 13.22
C MET A 48 -9.66 2.15 12.77
N ILE A 49 -9.69 0.92 13.28
CA ILE A 49 -8.78 -0.15 12.90
C ILE A 49 -9.36 -0.86 11.67
N PRO A 50 -8.64 -0.94 10.53
CA PRO A 50 -9.11 -1.69 9.38
C PRO A 50 -9.17 -3.18 9.71
N SER A 51 -10.29 -3.82 9.41
CA SER A 51 -10.44 -5.28 9.54
C SER A 51 -9.70 -6.01 8.41
N PRO A 52 -9.29 -7.28 8.63
CA PRO A 52 -8.69 -8.10 7.58
C PRO A 52 -9.59 -8.21 6.33
N ASP A 53 -10.90 -8.36 6.51
CA ASP A 53 -11.85 -8.48 5.40
C ASP A 53 -11.90 -7.20 4.55
N GLU A 54 -11.91 -6.02 5.18
CA GLU A 54 -11.85 -4.76 4.45
C GLU A 54 -10.57 -4.62 3.60
N VAL A 55 -9.43 -5.08 4.13
CA VAL A 55 -8.16 -5.06 3.39
C VAL A 55 -8.22 -6.01 2.20
N VAL A 56 -8.80 -7.20 2.37
CA VAL A 56 -8.97 -8.19 1.30
C VAL A 56 -9.90 -7.66 0.22
N GLU A 57 -11.05 -7.09 0.59
CA GLU A 57 -11.97 -6.49 -0.37
C GLU A 57 -11.30 -5.34 -1.13
N LYS A 58 -10.56 -4.48 -0.43
CA LYS A 58 -9.83 -3.40 -1.10
C LYS A 58 -8.80 -3.92 -2.10
N LEU A 59 -8.10 -5.01 -1.76
CA LEU A 59 -7.13 -5.63 -2.65
C LEU A 59 -7.81 -6.24 -3.88
N LYS A 60 -8.97 -6.89 -3.73
CA LYS A 60 -9.76 -7.44 -4.85
C LYS A 60 -10.22 -6.34 -5.81
N GLU A 61 -10.69 -5.22 -5.30
CA GLU A 61 -11.06 -4.05 -6.13
C GLU A 61 -9.89 -3.61 -7.01
N LEU A 62 -8.69 -3.52 -6.44
CA LEU A 62 -7.50 -3.02 -7.14
C LEU A 62 -6.92 -4.02 -8.16
N ILE A 63 -7.08 -5.32 -7.92
CA ILE A 63 -6.64 -6.37 -8.86
C ILE A 63 -7.54 -6.43 -10.09
N ASN A 64 -8.84 -6.20 -9.90
CA ASN A 64 -9.87 -6.29 -10.94
C ASN A 64 -10.09 -4.98 -11.71
N ALA A 65 -9.47 -3.88 -11.27
CA ALA A 65 -9.37 -2.62 -12.01
C ALA A 65 -8.28 -2.68 -13.10
#